data_AF-A0A948P1W7-F1
#
_entry.id   AF-A0A948P1W7-F1
#
_cell.length_a   1.000
_cell.length_b   1.000
_cell.length_c   1.000
_cell.angle_alpha   90.00
_cell.angle_beta   90.00
_cell.angle_gamma   90.00
#
_symmetry.space_group_name_H-M   'P 1'
#
loop_
_entity.id
_entity.type
_entity.pdbx_description
1 polymer ?
#
loop_
_entity_poly.entity_id
_entity_poly.type
_entity_poly.pdbx_seq_one_letter_code
_entity_poly.pdbx_strand_id
1 'polypeptide(L)'
;AAQAETGAAGMIALADRGYYEGEQIRSCAEAGIIPMVPKPNTSPAQARGFWGKAMFVHEQTDTYRCPAGQHLQKRHPTVEGGKLINVYYNQKACGACASRPLCTAGKVKRIRR
;
A
#
# COMPACT_ATOMS: atom_id res chain seq x y z
N ALA A 1 13.23 -23.95 21.57
CA ALA A 1 13.25 -23.90 23.05
C ALA A 1 13.23 -22.45 23.56
N ALA A 2 12.19 -21.66 23.23
CA ALA A 2 12.06 -20.26 23.68
C ALA A 2 10.69 -19.94 24.33
N GLN A 3 9.76 -20.90 24.32
CA GLN A 3 8.39 -20.70 24.82
C GLN A 3 8.21 -21.05 26.30
N ALA A 4 9.26 -21.50 27.00
CA ALA A 4 9.11 -22.16 28.29
C ALA A 4 9.18 -21.25 29.54
N GLU A 5 9.48 -19.95 29.42
CA GLU A 5 9.82 -19.15 30.62
C GLU A 5 9.00 -17.88 30.91
N THR A 6 8.05 -17.46 30.06
CA THR A 6 7.35 -16.19 30.29
C THR A 6 5.85 -16.38 30.53
N GLY A 7 5.47 -16.39 31.81
CA GLY A 7 4.09 -16.38 32.30
C GLY A 7 3.39 -15.03 32.18
N ALA A 8 3.39 -14.42 30.99
CA ALA A 8 2.66 -13.18 30.72
C ALA A 8 1.54 -13.46 29.71
N ALA A 9 0.30 -13.07 30.05
CA ALA A 9 -0.83 -13.13 29.13
C ALA A 9 -0.54 -12.24 27.90
N GLY A 10 -0.40 -12.87 26.73
CA GLY A 10 -0.08 -12.24 25.45
C GLY A 10 1.42 -12.03 25.24
N MET A 11 2.07 -12.96 24.54
CA MET A 11 3.47 -12.81 24.14
C MET A 11 3.55 -11.81 22.97
N ILE A 12 4.49 -10.88 22.99
CA ILE A 12 4.75 -9.95 21.89
C ILE A 12 6.04 -10.37 21.20
N ALA A 13 5.99 -10.56 19.88
CA ALA A 13 7.17 -10.84 19.06
C ALA A 13 7.53 -9.63 18.20
N LEU A 14 8.69 -9.03 18.45
CA LEU A 14 9.24 -7.94 17.64
C LEU A 14 10.21 -8.52 16.61
N ALA A 15 10.05 -8.14 15.34
CA ALA A 15 10.98 -8.54 14.28
C ALA A 15 11.23 -7.41 13.29
N ASP A 16 12.41 -7.44 12.66
CA ASP A 16 12.76 -6.51 11.60
C ASP A 16 11.88 -6.68 10.36
N ARG A 17 11.77 -5.63 9.54
CA ARG A 17 11.03 -5.65 8.27
C ARG A 17 11.44 -6.75 7.28
N GLY A 18 12.66 -7.29 7.43
CA GLY A 18 13.17 -8.40 6.61
C GLY A 18 12.49 -9.73 6.89
N TYR A 19 11.84 -9.87 8.06
CA TYR A 19 11.05 -11.02 8.47
C TYR A 19 9.54 -10.81 8.25
N TYR A 20 9.16 -9.83 7.44
CA TYR A 20 7.75 -9.64 7.10
C TYR A 20 7.32 -10.71 6.08
N GLU A 21 6.76 -11.78 6.62
CA GLU A 21 6.19 -12.90 5.87
C GLU A 21 4.79 -13.18 6.44
N GLY A 22 3.80 -13.26 5.54
CA GLY A 22 2.39 -13.24 5.93
C GLY A 22 1.95 -14.51 6.65
N GLU A 23 2.49 -15.66 6.26
CA GLU A 23 2.21 -16.95 6.88
C GLU A 23 2.79 -17.02 8.30
N GLN A 24 4.03 -16.56 8.50
CA GLN A 24 4.69 -16.47 9.81
C GLN A 24 3.96 -15.52 10.76
N ILE A 25 3.55 -14.33 10.27
CA ILE A 25 2.74 -13.39 11.05
C ILE A 25 1.41 -14.03 11.47
N ARG A 26 0.77 -14.78 10.57
CA ARG A 26 -0.47 -15.50 10.87
C ARG A 26 -0.24 -16.61 11.91
N SER A 27 0.79 -17.44 11.76
CA SER A 27 1.11 -18.49 12.72
C SER A 27 1.41 -17.95 14.11
N CYS A 28 2.05 -16.77 14.21
CA CYS A 28 2.24 -16.09 15.50
C CYS A 28 0.89 -15.75 16.14
N ALA A 29 -0.03 -15.15 15.38
CA ALA A 29 -1.36 -14.80 15.87
C ALA A 29 -2.16 -16.03 16.31
N GLU A 30 -2.11 -17.12 15.54
CA GLU A 30 -2.75 -18.40 15.88
C GLU A 30 -2.17 -19.04 17.14
N ALA A 31 -0.89 -18.80 17.44
CA ALA A 31 -0.21 -19.23 18.66
C ALA A 31 -0.44 -18.30 19.87
N GLY A 32 -1.30 -17.29 19.76
CA GLY A 32 -1.54 -16.31 20.81
C GLY A 32 -0.39 -15.31 21.02
N ILE A 33 0.49 -15.19 20.04
CA ILE A 33 1.59 -14.23 20.00
C ILE A 33 1.14 -13.01 19.17
N ILE A 34 1.41 -11.80 19.65
CA ILE A 34 1.15 -10.55 18.95
C ILE A 34 2.42 -10.16 18.17
N PRO A 35 2.47 -10.41 16.85
CA PRO A 35 3.62 -10.03 16.04
C PRO A 35 3.61 -8.51 15.76
N MET A 36 4.72 -7.86 16.06
CA MET A 36 5.02 -6.47 15.70
C MET A 36 6.15 -6.46 14.68
N VAL A 37 5.78 -6.54 13.39
CA VAL A 37 6.73 -6.54 12.27
C VAL A 37 6.44 -5.36 11.35
N PRO A 38 7.39 -4.43 11.12
CA PRO A 38 7.17 -3.30 10.23
C PRO A 38 6.87 -3.77 8.80
N LYS A 39 5.78 -3.27 8.21
CA LYS A 39 5.41 -3.60 6.83
C LYS A 39 6.46 -3.11 5.84
N PRO A 40 7.07 -3.99 5.04
CA PRO A 40 8.09 -3.61 4.08
C PRO A 40 7.44 -2.75 3.01
N ASN A 41 8.10 -1.65 2.71
CA ASN A 41 7.66 -0.78 1.64
C ASN A 41 8.18 -1.30 0.30
N THR A 42 7.46 -2.25 -0.29
CA THR A 42 7.83 -2.89 -1.57
C THR A 42 7.27 -2.16 -2.79
N SER A 43 6.74 -0.94 -2.63
CA SER A 43 6.14 -0.23 -3.76
C SER A 43 7.19 0.10 -4.82
N PRO A 44 7.08 -0.41 -6.06
CA PRO A 44 8.03 -0.08 -7.13
C PRO A 44 8.06 1.43 -7.44
N ALA A 45 6.98 2.14 -7.12
CA ALA A 45 6.91 3.59 -7.25
C ALA A 45 7.82 4.28 -6.22
N GLN A 46 7.78 3.87 -4.95
CA GLN A 46 8.63 4.46 -3.91
C GLN A 46 10.10 4.08 -4.09
N ALA A 47 10.40 2.88 -4.57
CA ALA A 47 11.77 2.51 -4.95
C ALA A 47 12.36 3.43 -6.04
N ARG A 48 11.51 4.04 -6.88
CA ARG A 48 11.88 5.05 -7.89
C ARG A 48 11.82 6.49 -7.38
N GLY A 49 11.59 6.70 -6.08
CA GLY A 49 11.45 8.04 -5.49
C GLY A 49 10.09 8.71 -5.74
N PHE A 50 9.11 8.00 -6.32
CA PHE A 50 7.77 8.55 -6.52
C PHE A 50 6.90 8.41 -5.26
N TRP A 51 5.88 9.26 -5.16
CA TRP A 51 4.83 9.11 -4.17
C TRP A 51 4.20 7.73 -4.21
N GLY A 52 4.22 7.07 -3.04
CA GLY A 52 3.63 5.76 -2.81
C GLY A 52 2.11 5.78 -2.80
N LYS A 53 1.50 4.60 -2.80
CA LYS A 53 0.04 4.45 -2.79
C LYS A 53 -0.62 5.08 -1.56
N ALA A 54 0.05 5.10 -0.41
CA ALA A 54 -0.47 5.69 0.84
C ALA A 54 -0.71 7.21 0.76
N MET A 55 -0.02 7.88 -0.17
CA MET A 55 -0.19 9.32 -0.41
C MET A 55 -1.44 9.66 -1.24
N PHE A 56 -2.18 8.64 -1.72
CA PHE A 56 -3.41 8.81 -2.49
C PHE A 56 -4.59 8.35 -1.65
N VAL A 57 -5.45 9.29 -1.29
CA VAL A 57 -6.58 9.06 -0.37
C VAL A 57 -7.82 8.70 -1.17
N HIS A 58 -8.49 7.60 -0.82
CA HIS A 58 -9.79 7.26 -1.38
C HIS A 58 -10.89 8.07 -0.68
N GLU A 59 -11.83 8.59 -1.46
CA GLU A 59 -12.90 9.46 -0.98
C GLU A 59 -14.27 8.79 -1.17
N GLN A 60 -15.26 9.27 -0.42
CA GLN A 60 -16.64 8.75 -0.44
C GLN A 60 -17.28 8.82 -1.85
N THR A 61 -16.80 9.72 -2.70
CA THR A 61 -17.23 9.91 -4.10
C THR A 61 -16.69 8.86 -5.08
N ASP A 62 -16.10 7.76 -4.60
CA ASP A 62 -15.36 6.77 -5.40
C ASP A 62 -14.28 7.44 -6.28
N THR A 63 -13.54 8.36 -5.68
CA THR A 63 -12.41 9.06 -6.29
C THR A 63 -11.16 8.88 -5.44
N TYR A 64 -10.01 9.14 -6.04
CA TYR A 64 -8.75 9.25 -5.32
C TYR A 64 -8.24 10.69 -5.33
N ARG A 65 -7.98 11.28 -4.18
CA ARG A 65 -7.26 12.55 -4.07
C ARG A 65 -5.76 12.32 -4.05
N CYS A 66 -5.04 13.01 -4.92
CA CYS A 66 -3.57 12.94 -4.98
C CYS A 66 -2.90 13.96 -4.03
N PRO A 67 -1.59 13.86 -3.79
CA PRO A 67 -0.88 14.81 -2.91
C PRO A 67 -0.91 16.26 -3.39
N ALA A 68 -1.08 16.49 -4.69
CA ALA A 68 -1.26 17.83 -5.27
C ALA A 68 -2.72 18.33 -5.16
N GLY A 69 -3.58 17.64 -4.39
CA GLY A 69 -4.96 18.02 -4.13
C GLY A 69 -5.96 17.73 -5.26
N GLN A 70 -5.52 17.15 -6.37
CA GLN A 70 -6.37 16.85 -7.52
C GLN A 70 -7.09 15.51 -7.39
N HIS A 71 -8.32 15.45 -7.90
CA HIS A 71 -9.15 14.25 -7.86
C HIS A 71 -8.93 13.37 -9.09
N LEU A 72 -8.76 12.07 -8.86
CA LEU A 72 -8.62 11.01 -9.84
C LEU A 72 -9.93 10.23 -9.90
N GLN A 73 -10.68 10.42 -10.98
CA GLN A 73 -11.96 9.76 -11.21
C GLN A 73 -11.75 8.32 -11.66
N LYS A 74 -12.71 7.45 -11.33
CA LYS A 74 -12.82 6.12 -11.93
C LYS A 74 -13.02 6.24 -13.44
N ARG A 75 -12.32 5.41 -14.22
CA ARG A 75 -12.31 5.49 -15.69
C ARG A 75 -12.83 4.23 -16.33
N HIS A 76 -12.20 3.11 -16.04
CA HIS A 76 -12.62 1.82 -16.54
C HIS A 76 -12.13 0.72 -15.60
N PRO A 77 -12.86 -0.39 -15.53
CA PRO A 77 -12.32 -1.61 -14.99
C PRO A 77 -11.42 -2.30 -16.02
N THR A 78 -10.56 -3.19 -15.55
CA THR A 78 -9.80 -4.15 -16.34
C THR A 78 -9.74 -5.48 -15.60
N VAL A 79 -9.53 -6.59 -16.29
CA VAL A 79 -9.36 -7.90 -15.64
C VAL A 79 -7.89 -8.27 -15.75
N GLU A 80 -7.21 -8.37 -14.61
CA GLU A 80 -5.80 -8.76 -14.51
C GLU A 80 -5.71 -10.01 -13.62
N GLY A 81 -5.18 -11.12 -14.14
CA GLY A 81 -5.06 -12.38 -13.38
C GLY A 81 -6.39 -12.91 -12.82
N GLY A 82 -7.49 -12.75 -13.57
CA GLY A 82 -8.83 -13.17 -13.16
C GLY A 82 -9.51 -12.25 -12.13
N LYS A 83 -8.89 -11.13 -11.74
CA LYS A 83 -9.45 -10.17 -10.78
C LYS A 83 -9.91 -8.91 -11.49
N LEU A 84 -11.09 -8.41 -11.13
CA LEU A 84 -11.60 -7.12 -11.58
C LEU A 84 -10.84 -6.00 -10.88
N ILE A 85 -10.14 -5.17 -11.65
CA ILE A 85 -9.33 -4.05 -11.19
C ILE A 85 -9.92 -2.75 -11.71
N ASN A 86 -10.33 -1.87 -10.81
CA ASN A 86 -10.79 -0.52 -11.13
C ASN A 86 -9.60 0.43 -11.34
N VAL A 87 -9.61 1.17 -12.44
CA VAL A 87 -8.54 2.11 -12.80
C VAL A 87 -9.03 3.55 -12.65
N TYR A 88 -8.27 4.35 -11.90
CA TYR A 88 -8.56 5.75 -11.59
C TYR A 88 -7.43 6.66 -12.11
N TYR A 89 -7.78 7.73 -12.83
CA TYR A 89 -6.84 8.77 -13.24
C TYR A 89 -7.53 10.06 -13.73
N ASN A 90 -6.78 11.16 -13.73
CA ASN A 90 -7.21 12.44 -14.29
C ASN A 90 -6.16 12.99 -15.24
N GLN A 91 -6.43 12.90 -16.54
CA GLN A 91 -5.49 13.32 -17.59
C GLN A 91 -5.29 14.83 -17.63
N LYS A 92 -6.36 15.61 -17.46
CA LYS A 92 -6.29 17.08 -17.42
C LYS A 92 -5.43 17.55 -16.24
N ALA A 93 -5.70 17.02 -15.05
CA ALA A 93 -4.94 17.36 -13.86
C ALA A 93 -3.47 16.95 -13.96
N CYS A 94 -3.16 15.77 -14.53
CA CYS A 94 -1.77 15.32 -14.66
C CYS A 94 -0.99 16.08 -15.74
N GLY A 95 -1.64 16.55 -16.80
CA GLY A 95 -0.99 17.17 -17.96
C GLY A 95 -0.20 18.43 -17.64
N ALA A 96 -0.71 19.27 -16.73
CA ALA A 96 -0.07 20.51 -16.31
C ALA A 96 0.47 20.45 -14.85
N CYS A 97 0.60 19.26 -14.27
CA CYS A 97 0.98 19.12 -12.86
C CYS A 97 2.48 19.35 -12.65
N ALA A 98 2.84 20.41 -11.92
CA ALA A 98 4.22 20.72 -11.55
C ALA A 98 4.88 19.60 -10.72
N SER A 99 4.10 18.86 -9.93
CA SER A 99 4.61 17.76 -9.10
C SER A 99 4.70 16.41 -9.85
N ARG A 100 4.49 16.39 -11.18
CA ARG A 100 4.59 15.14 -11.98
C ARG A 100 5.92 14.40 -11.78
N PRO A 101 7.10 15.07 -11.71
CA PRO A 101 8.38 14.39 -11.47
C PRO A 101 8.43 13.57 -10.17
N LEU A 102 7.66 13.97 -9.15
CA LEU A 102 7.54 13.25 -7.87
C LEU A 102 6.43 12.19 -7.88
N CYS A 103 5.58 12.16 -8.91
CA CYS A 103 4.34 11.38 -8.91
C CYS A 103 4.42 10.14 -9.81
N THR A 104 4.93 10.29 -11.04
CA THR A 104 4.98 9.24 -12.06
C THR A 104 5.88 9.62 -13.24
N ALA A 105 6.56 8.64 -13.84
CA ALA A 105 7.25 8.81 -15.12
C ALA A 105 6.28 8.89 -16.32
N GLY A 106 5.07 8.32 -16.19
CA GLY A 106 4.09 8.24 -17.27
C GLY A 106 3.33 9.56 -17.49
N LYS A 107 2.54 9.61 -18.58
CA LYS A 107 1.68 10.77 -18.90
C LYS A 107 0.66 11.07 -17.80
N VAL A 108 0.19 10.05 -17.09
CA VAL A 108 -0.78 10.16 -15.99
C VAL A 108 -0.43 9.19 -14.86
N LYS A 109 -0.77 9.54 -13.62
CA LYS A 109 -0.74 8.59 -12.49
C LYS A 109 -2.03 7.76 -12.55
N ARG A 110 -1.88 6.44 -12.61
CA ARG A 110 -3.00 5.50 -12.51
C ARG A 110 -3.00 4.85 -11.14
N ILE A 111 -4.12 4.92 -10.44
CA ILE A 111 -4.37 4.12 -9.25
C ILE A 111 -5.19 2.91 -9.68
N ARG A 112 -4.72 1.70 -9.35
CA ARG A 112 -5.34 0.42 -9.66
C ARG A 112 -5.75 -0.26 -8.34
N ARG A 113 -7.02 -0.64 -8.23
CA ARG A 113 -7.63 -1.22 -7.03
C ARG A 113 -8.56 -2.37 -7.35
#